data_AF-A0A2I1E0Z5-F1
#
_entry.id   AF-A0A2I1E0Z5-F1
#
_cell.length_a   1.000
_cell.length_b   1.000
_cell.length_c   1.000
_cell.angle_alpha   90.00
_cell.angle_beta   90.00
_cell.angle_gamma   90.00
#
_symmetry.space_group_name_H-M   'P 1'
#
loop_
_entity.id
_entity.type
_entity.pdbx_description
1 polymer ?
#
loop_
_entity_poly.entity_id
_entity_poly.type
_entity_poly.pdbx_seq_one_letter_code
_entity_poly.pdbx_strand_id
1 'polypeptide(L)'
;HIFSHHKTNWGFNQDDNWNSQNREKLLETLQEFTNRNENNVNVYLGTYKNQSAYFVIDHTSYQCLIVYRGGEKDYFLCSGWVLSEDQYKYVTNPPYKLSATVLLVYEEILEQIANSEGERDDLIKQYLRIYLDDKNSYGEKVYYKGAEFFSLAESYIPLSFEGRDEITPEDNYELDFEKIREKAGTILGELEEITL
;
A
#
# COMPACT_ATOMS: atom_id res chain seq x y z
N HIS A 1 -2.96 -11.87 16.82
CA HIS A 1 -2.28 -10.97 17.77
C HIS A 1 -3.21 -9.86 18.29
N ILE A 2 -3.85 -9.09 17.40
CA ILE A 2 -4.80 -8.02 17.76
C ILE A 2 -5.83 -8.47 18.79
N PHE A 3 -6.56 -9.56 18.51
CA PHE A 3 -7.61 -10.04 19.41
C PHE A 3 -7.08 -10.44 20.79
N SER A 4 -5.84 -10.94 20.87
CA SER A 4 -5.25 -11.40 22.14
C SER A 4 -4.78 -10.24 23.03
N HIS A 5 -4.26 -9.16 22.44
CA HIS A 5 -3.56 -8.11 23.20
C HIS A 5 -4.20 -6.72 23.10
N HIS A 6 -5.02 -6.47 22.08
CA HIS A 6 -5.49 -5.13 21.75
C HIS A 6 -6.98 -5.05 21.43
N LYS A 7 -7.75 -6.12 21.64
CA LYS A 7 -9.17 -6.20 21.24
C LYS A 7 -10.05 -5.05 21.72
N THR A 8 -9.76 -4.48 22.89
CA THR A 8 -10.47 -3.31 23.43
C THR A 8 -10.29 -2.06 22.59
N ASN A 9 -9.14 -1.89 21.95
CA ASN A 9 -8.91 -0.81 20.98
C ASN A 9 -9.73 -0.98 19.70
N TRP A 10 -10.26 -2.18 19.45
CA TRP A 10 -11.01 -2.54 18.25
C TRP A 10 -12.49 -2.83 18.56
N GLY A 11 -13.02 -2.27 19.65
CA GLY A 11 -14.46 -2.35 19.96
C GLY A 11 -14.95 -3.69 20.51
N PHE A 12 -14.04 -4.49 21.09
CA PHE A 12 -14.36 -5.72 21.83
C PHE A 12 -14.20 -5.52 23.33
N ASN A 13 -14.92 -6.31 24.12
CA ASN A 13 -14.76 -6.33 25.56
C ASN A 13 -13.56 -7.17 25.99
N GLN A 14 -13.03 -6.89 27.17
CA GLN A 14 -11.92 -7.66 27.75
C GLN A 14 -12.27 -9.15 27.95
N ASP A 15 -13.54 -9.48 28.11
CA ASP A 15 -14.01 -10.86 28.33
C ASP A 15 -14.40 -11.58 27.02
N ASP A 16 -14.34 -10.89 25.87
CA ASP A 16 -14.70 -11.51 24.58
C ASP A 16 -13.69 -12.60 24.20
N ASN A 17 -14.20 -13.79 23.89
CA ASN A 17 -13.37 -14.94 23.51
C ASN A 17 -13.20 -15.02 21.99
N TRP A 18 -12.08 -15.62 21.55
CA TRP A 18 -11.87 -15.85 20.13
C TRP A 18 -12.81 -16.95 19.62
N ASN A 19 -13.65 -16.60 18.66
CA ASN A 19 -14.59 -17.49 17.98
C ASN A 19 -14.90 -16.96 16.57
N SER A 20 -15.64 -17.71 15.76
CA SER A 20 -15.95 -17.34 14.37
C SER A 20 -16.67 -15.99 14.26
N GLN A 21 -17.63 -15.72 15.14
CA GLN A 21 -18.38 -14.46 15.14
C GLN A 21 -17.49 -13.25 15.44
N ASN A 22 -16.64 -13.36 16.46
CA ASN A 22 -15.71 -12.30 16.83
C ASN A 22 -14.58 -12.13 15.81
N ARG A 23 -14.23 -13.19 15.07
CA ARG A 23 -13.33 -13.11 13.93
C ARG A 23 -13.95 -12.31 12.79
N GLU A 24 -15.20 -12.59 12.41
CA GLU A 24 -15.92 -11.85 11.36
C GLU A 24 -16.05 -10.37 11.72
N LYS A 25 -16.53 -10.09 12.94
CA LYS A 25 -16.62 -8.71 13.45
C LYS A 25 -15.27 -7.99 13.42
N LEU A 26 -14.18 -8.68 13.76
CA LEU A 26 -12.84 -8.05 13.72
C LEU A 26 -12.44 -7.72 12.29
N LEU A 27 -12.69 -8.62 11.33
CA LEU A 27 -12.40 -8.36 9.91
C LEU A 27 -13.23 -7.19 9.38
N GLU A 28 -14.52 -7.12 9.70
CA GLU A 28 -15.39 -5.99 9.34
C GLU A 28 -14.86 -4.67 9.92
N THR A 29 -14.51 -4.66 11.22
CA THR A 29 -13.98 -3.46 11.89
C THR A 29 -12.66 -2.99 11.26
N LEU A 30 -11.79 -3.93 10.87
CA LEU A 30 -10.53 -3.62 10.20
C LEU A 30 -10.77 -3.07 8.79
N GLN A 31 -11.74 -3.62 8.05
CA GLN A 31 -12.12 -3.13 6.73
C GLN A 31 -12.76 -1.73 6.80
N GLU A 32 -13.61 -1.47 7.78
CA GLU A 32 -14.17 -0.14 8.02
C GLU A 32 -13.08 0.88 8.35
N PHE A 33 -12.07 0.47 9.13
CA PHE A 33 -10.90 1.30 9.40
C PHE A 33 -10.11 1.62 8.13
N THR A 34 -9.91 0.67 7.22
CA THR A 34 -9.21 0.95 5.96
C THR A 34 -10.05 1.86 5.06
N ASN A 35 -11.35 1.56 4.89
CA ASN A 35 -12.24 2.32 4.01
C ASN A 35 -12.42 3.77 4.47
N ARG A 36 -12.64 4.01 5.77
CA ARG A 36 -12.84 5.38 6.28
C ARG A 36 -11.60 6.26 6.14
N ASN A 37 -10.43 5.63 6.01
CA ASN A 37 -9.18 6.33 5.86
C ASN A 37 -8.67 6.29 4.39
N GLU A 38 -9.37 5.69 3.43
CA GLU A 38 -8.91 5.51 2.04
C GLU A 38 -8.35 6.80 1.39
N ASN A 39 -8.91 7.95 1.73
CA ASN A 39 -8.50 9.26 1.21
C ASN A 39 -7.48 10.03 2.10
N ASN A 40 -7.12 9.51 3.27
CA ASN A 40 -6.31 10.21 4.30
C ASN A 40 -5.47 9.28 5.20
N VAL A 41 -5.38 7.98 4.91
CA VAL A 41 -4.42 7.08 5.56
C VAL A 41 -3.06 7.68 5.27
N ASN A 42 -2.27 7.89 6.30
CA ASN A 42 -0.84 8.07 6.12
C ASN A 42 -0.17 6.75 6.52
N VAL A 43 0.54 6.15 5.56
CA VAL A 43 1.33 4.93 5.80
C VAL A 43 2.75 5.37 6.14
N TYR A 44 3.14 5.18 7.38
CA TYR A 44 4.50 5.48 7.79
C TYR A 44 5.35 4.23 7.72
N LEU A 45 6.57 4.36 7.20
CA LEU A 45 7.55 3.30 7.28
C LEU A 45 8.32 3.43 8.58
N GLY A 46 8.52 2.32 9.27
CA GLY A 46 9.33 2.28 10.48
C GLY A 46 9.73 0.87 10.83
N THR A 47 10.05 0.65 12.10
CA THR A 47 10.46 -0.66 12.61
C THR A 47 9.54 -1.10 13.74
N TYR A 48 9.04 -2.33 13.66
CA TYR A 48 8.33 -3.00 14.74
C TYR A 48 9.01 -4.34 15.01
N LYS A 49 9.30 -4.64 16.29
CA LYS A 49 9.97 -5.89 16.72
C LYS A 49 11.23 -6.24 15.88
N ASN A 50 12.05 -5.24 15.58
CA ASN A 50 13.28 -5.35 14.77
C ASN A 50 13.07 -5.77 13.31
N GLN A 51 11.87 -5.54 12.77
CA GLN A 51 11.54 -5.77 11.37
C GLN A 51 10.92 -4.50 10.77
N SER A 52 11.24 -4.21 9.51
CA SER A 52 10.61 -3.11 8.77
C SER A 52 9.11 -3.33 8.71
N ALA A 53 8.35 -2.28 8.98
CA ALA A 53 6.90 -2.35 9.11
C ALA A 53 6.23 -1.11 8.56
N TYR A 54 5.06 -1.32 7.99
CA TYR A 54 4.14 -0.29 7.59
C TYR A 54 3.18 0.03 8.72
N PHE A 55 3.05 1.31 9.05
CA PHE A 55 2.12 1.81 10.05
C PHE A 55 1.02 2.61 9.35
N VAL A 56 -0.15 2.01 9.23
CA VAL A 56 -1.37 2.65 8.72
C VAL A 56 -1.98 3.42 9.88
N ILE A 57 -2.00 4.76 9.85
CA ILE A 57 -2.44 5.57 10.99
C ILE A 57 -3.63 6.46 10.63
N ASP A 58 -4.65 6.42 11.49
CA ASP A 58 -5.71 7.43 11.56
C ASP A 58 -5.26 8.56 12.50
N HIS A 59 -5.10 9.75 11.93
CA HIS A 59 -4.62 10.94 12.66
C HIS A 59 -5.60 11.47 13.69
N THR A 60 -6.89 11.16 13.58
CA THR A 60 -7.92 11.65 14.49
C THR A 60 -7.97 10.80 15.76
N SER A 61 -7.92 9.48 15.59
CA SER A 61 -8.06 8.54 16.70
C SER A 61 -6.74 7.96 17.20
N TYR A 62 -5.63 8.22 16.51
CA TYR A 62 -4.33 7.56 16.68
C TYR A 62 -4.39 6.04 16.58
N GLN A 63 -5.47 5.51 16.01
CA GLN A 63 -5.62 4.10 15.73
C GLN A 63 -4.67 3.70 14.61
N CYS A 64 -3.93 2.62 14.83
CA CYS A 64 -2.86 2.17 13.96
C CYS A 64 -3.00 0.70 13.61
N LEU A 65 -2.72 0.34 12.35
CA LEU A 65 -2.41 -1.02 11.92
C LEU A 65 -0.93 -1.14 11.59
N ILE A 66 -0.34 -2.27 11.97
CA ILE A 66 1.03 -2.64 11.64
C ILE A 66 0.98 -3.78 10.65
N VAL A 67 1.48 -3.53 9.45
CA VAL A 67 1.54 -4.46 8.34
C VAL A 67 3.00 -4.77 8.05
N TYR A 68 3.32 -6.04 7.89
CA TYR A 68 4.61 -6.47 7.38
C TYR A 68 4.49 -6.82 5.91
N ARG A 69 5.58 -6.63 5.18
CA ARG A 69 5.76 -7.13 3.82
C ARG A 69 6.49 -8.47 3.85
N GLY A 70 6.07 -9.39 2.98
CA GLY A 70 6.71 -10.70 2.76
C GLY A 70 6.03 -11.89 3.44
N GLY A 71 6.52 -13.10 3.16
CA GLY A 71 5.89 -14.37 3.56
C GLY A 71 5.24 -15.08 2.37
N GLU A 72 4.24 -15.94 2.60
CA GLU A 72 3.42 -16.54 1.53
C GLU A 72 2.51 -15.52 0.81
N LYS A 73 2.38 -14.31 1.36
CA LYS A 73 1.60 -13.19 0.81
C LYS A 73 2.49 -11.96 0.68
N ASP A 74 2.15 -11.08 -0.25
CA ASP A 74 2.85 -9.82 -0.46
C ASP A 74 2.81 -8.95 0.82
N TYR A 75 1.67 -8.94 1.52
CA TYR A 75 1.49 -8.26 2.80
C TYR A 75 0.69 -9.09 3.81
N PHE A 76 0.97 -8.90 5.11
CA PHE A 76 0.15 -9.45 6.17
C PHE A 76 0.03 -8.54 7.39
N LEU A 77 -1.18 -8.50 7.94
CA LEU A 77 -1.48 -7.76 9.15
C LEU A 77 -0.81 -8.42 10.36
N CYS A 78 0.11 -7.71 11.01
CA CYS A 78 0.80 -8.18 12.20
C CYS A 78 0.01 -7.85 13.47
N SER A 79 -0.31 -6.57 13.68
CA SER A 79 -0.97 -6.06 14.89
C SER A 79 -1.64 -4.71 14.63
N GLY A 80 -2.23 -4.13 15.66
CA GLY A 80 -2.80 -2.79 15.63
C GLY A 80 -3.42 -2.39 16.96
N TRP A 81 -3.33 -1.13 17.33
CA TRP A 81 -3.90 -0.54 18.55
C TRP A 81 -3.98 0.98 18.45
N VAL A 82 -4.57 1.64 19.44
CA VAL A 82 -4.55 3.10 19.57
C VAL A 82 -3.23 3.54 20.19
N LEU A 83 -2.42 4.26 19.42
CA LEU A 83 -1.09 4.72 19.84
C LEU A 83 -1.23 5.74 20.98
N SER A 84 -0.29 5.72 21.93
CA SER A 84 -0.10 6.87 22.83
C SER A 84 0.45 8.07 22.04
N GLU A 85 0.37 9.28 22.60
CA GLU A 85 0.93 10.47 21.93
C GLU A 85 2.41 10.32 21.58
N ASP A 86 3.21 9.72 22.46
CA ASP A 86 4.64 9.52 22.22
C ASP A 86 4.89 8.47 21.14
N GLN A 87 4.09 7.40 21.12
CA GLN A 87 4.15 6.39 20.05
C GLN A 87 3.72 6.99 18.71
N TYR A 88 2.64 7.76 18.70
CA TYR A 88 2.17 8.47 17.52
C TYR A 88 3.25 9.41 17.00
N LYS A 89 3.84 10.26 17.86
CA LYS A 89 4.96 11.12 17.49
C LYS A 89 6.13 10.29 16.95
N TYR A 90 6.54 9.22 17.62
CA TYR A 90 7.64 8.39 17.14
C TYR A 90 7.37 7.80 15.74
N VAL A 91 6.18 7.27 15.50
CA VAL A 91 5.82 6.60 14.24
C VAL A 91 5.51 7.61 13.12
N THR A 92 5.03 8.80 13.46
CA THR A 92 4.72 9.86 12.48
C THR A 92 5.85 10.88 12.27
N ASN A 93 6.94 10.76 13.03
CA ASN A 93 8.14 11.59 12.92
C ASN A 93 9.43 10.88 12.41
N PRO A 94 9.38 9.74 11.66
CA PRO A 94 10.55 9.26 10.91
C PRO A 94 10.76 10.11 9.64
N PRO A 95 11.95 10.07 9.01
CA PRO A 95 12.32 10.95 7.91
C PRO A 95 11.50 10.78 6.62
N TYR A 96 10.64 9.76 6.51
CA TYR A 96 9.90 9.47 5.29
C TYR A 96 8.43 9.15 5.58
N LYS A 97 7.56 10.04 5.11
CA LYS A 97 6.13 9.82 4.99
C LYS A 97 5.88 9.27 3.59
N LEU A 98 5.72 7.96 3.43
CA LEU A 98 5.09 7.45 2.22
C LEU A 98 3.61 7.84 2.32
N SER A 99 3.11 8.66 1.40
CA SER A 99 1.66 8.76 1.27
C SER A 99 1.14 7.35 1.07
N ALA A 100 0.09 6.94 1.79
CA ALA A 100 -0.56 5.64 1.55
C ALA A 100 -0.93 5.50 0.08
N THR A 101 -1.19 6.64 -0.56
CA THR A 101 -1.30 6.81 -1.98
C THR A 101 -0.14 6.17 -2.72
N VAL A 102 1.13 6.39 -2.43
CA VAL A 102 2.23 5.75 -3.19
C VAL A 102 2.16 4.21 -3.15
N LEU A 103 1.90 3.59 -1.99
CA LEU A 103 1.84 2.14 -1.86
C LEU A 103 0.54 1.52 -2.42
N LEU A 104 -0.60 2.13 -2.08
CA LEU A 104 -1.91 1.71 -2.55
C LEU A 104 -2.04 1.97 -4.05
N VAL A 105 -1.64 3.15 -4.52
CA VAL A 105 -1.70 3.54 -5.93
C VAL A 105 -0.76 2.72 -6.79
N TYR A 106 0.36 2.17 -6.31
CA TYR A 106 1.14 1.28 -7.17
C TYR A 106 0.51 -0.08 -7.39
N GLU A 107 0.03 -0.74 -6.33
CA GLU A 107 -0.64 -2.04 -6.47
C GLU A 107 -2.01 -1.87 -7.17
N GLU A 108 -2.77 -0.86 -6.76
CA GLU A 108 -4.08 -0.53 -7.30
C GLU A 108 -4.00 -0.03 -8.75
N ILE A 109 -3.02 0.80 -9.14
CA ILE A 109 -2.85 1.17 -10.55
C ILE A 109 -2.41 -0.01 -11.38
N LEU A 110 -1.53 -0.88 -10.89
CA LEU A 110 -1.13 -2.03 -11.67
C LEU A 110 -2.27 -3.02 -11.85
N GLU A 111 -3.07 -3.26 -10.81
CA GLU A 111 -4.30 -4.06 -10.90
C GLU A 111 -5.37 -3.38 -11.77
N GLN A 112 -5.58 -2.07 -11.65
CA GLN A 112 -6.57 -1.36 -12.46
C GLN A 112 -6.12 -1.25 -13.92
N ILE A 113 -4.83 -1.00 -14.20
CA ILE A 113 -4.26 -1.04 -15.55
C ILE A 113 -4.39 -2.47 -16.12
N ALA A 114 -4.14 -3.52 -15.34
CA ALA A 114 -4.33 -4.92 -15.77
C ALA A 114 -5.74 -5.20 -16.27
N ASN A 115 -6.72 -4.53 -15.67
CA ASN A 115 -8.13 -4.79 -15.87
C ASN A 115 -8.87 -3.73 -16.69
N SER A 116 -8.23 -2.61 -17.08
CA SER A 116 -8.92 -1.49 -17.77
C SER A 116 -8.87 -1.58 -19.30
N GLU A 117 -10.04 -1.44 -19.94
CA GLU A 117 -10.21 -1.38 -21.41
C GLU A 117 -10.00 0.02 -22.00
N GLY A 118 -10.28 1.08 -21.24
CA GLY A 118 -10.21 2.47 -21.73
C GLY A 118 -9.81 3.51 -20.68
N GLU A 119 -9.50 3.09 -19.45
CA GLU A 119 -9.23 4.00 -18.32
C GLU A 119 -7.74 4.15 -18.00
N ARG A 120 -6.87 3.35 -18.65
CA ARG A 120 -5.42 3.36 -18.45
C ARG A 120 -4.81 4.77 -18.49
N ASP A 121 -5.15 5.56 -19.50
CA ASP A 121 -4.61 6.92 -19.64
C ASP A 121 -5.09 7.86 -18.53
N ASP A 122 -6.31 7.67 -18.03
CA ASP A 122 -6.86 8.49 -16.95
C ASP A 122 -6.29 8.07 -15.59
N LEU A 123 -6.01 6.78 -15.39
CA LEU A 123 -5.27 6.25 -14.24
C LEU A 123 -3.81 6.73 -14.22
N ILE A 124 -3.13 6.72 -15.37
CA ILE A 124 -1.78 7.28 -15.50
C ILE A 124 -1.78 8.78 -15.22
N LYS A 125 -2.79 9.53 -15.67
CA LYS A 125 -2.92 10.97 -15.33
C LYS A 125 -3.20 11.19 -13.84
N GLN A 126 -4.02 10.35 -13.22
CA GLN A 126 -4.28 10.42 -11.78
C GLN A 126 -3.00 10.16 -10.99
N TYR A 127 -2.22 9.15 -11.40
CA TYR A 127 -0.90 8.86 -10.84
C TYR A 127 0.07 10.04 -11.01
N LEU A 128 0.13 10.61 -12.22
CA LEU A 128 0.98 11.77 -12.52
C LEU A 128 0.64 12.95 -11.61
N ARG A 129 -0.65 13.20 -11.39
CA ARG A 129 -1.10 14.27 -10.49
C ARG A 129 -0.59 14.05 -9.06
N ILE A 130 -0.79 12.85 -8.52
CA ILE A 130 -0.33 12.48 -7.18
C ILE A 130 1.20 12.61 -7.08
N TYR A 131 1.92 12.05 -8.05
CA TYR A 131 3.38 12.06 -8.11
C TYR A 131 3.96 13.48 -8.20
N LEU A 132 3.31 14.38 -8.95
CA LEU A 132 3.70 15.79 -9.05
C LEU A 132 3.40 16.57 -7.77
N ASP A 133 2.25 16.30 -7.13
CA ASP A 133 1.87 16.92 -5.85
C ASP A 133 2.85 16.51 -4.72
N ASP A 134 3.42 15.31 -4.80
CA ASP A 134 4.38 14.76 -3.84
C ASP A 134 5.86 15.13 -4.09
N LYS A 135 6.17 15.89 -5.15
CA LYS A 135 7.56 16.24 -5.54
C LYS A 135 8.36 16.94 -4.43
N ASN A 136 7.70 17.64 -3.52
CA ASN A 136 8.33 18.34 -2.40
C ASN A 136 8.38 17.52 -1.10
N SER A 137 7.75 16.33 -1.08
CA SER A 137 7.61 15.48 0.09
C SER A 137 8.73 14.44 0.20
N TYR A 138 9.40 14.12 -0.91
CA TYR A 138 10.43 13.07 -0.99
C TYR A 138 11.79 13.61 -1.47
N GLY A 139 12.87 12.94 -1.08
CA GLY A 139 14.19 13.20 -1.65
C GLY A 139 14.28 12.76 -3.12
N GLU A 140 15.19 13.35 -3.89
CA GLU A 140 15.34 13.10 -5.34
C GLU A 140 15.41 11.61 -5.70
N LYS A 141 16.10 10.78 -4.88
CA LYS A 141 16.22 9.34 -5.12
C LYS A 141 14.88 8.61 -5.09
N VAL A 142 14.04 8.91 -4.10
CA VAL A 142 12.70 8.33 -3.95
C VAL A 142 11.79 8.83 -5.07
N TYR A 143 11.89 10.13 -5.40
CA TYR A 143 11.16 10.73 -6.51
C TYR A 143 11.48 10.03 -7.84
N TYR A 144 12.77 9.88 -8.19
CA TYR A 144 13.15 9.23 -9.45
C TYR A 144 12.80 7.75 -9.50
N LYS A 145 12.99 7.01 -8.39
CA LYS A 145 12.64 5.59 -8.34
C LYS A 145 11.12 5.38 -8.47
N GLY A 146 10.31 6.25 -7.86
CA GLY A 146 8.84 6.22 -8.03
C GLY A 146 8.41 6.48 -9.48
N ALA A 147 9.21 7.18 -10.28
CA ALA A 147 8.90 7.40 -11.70
C ALA A 147 8.95 6.11 -12.53
N GLU A 148 9.70 5.10 -12.09
CA GLU A 148 9.86 3.84 -12.83
C GLU A 148 8.55 3.06 -12.97
N PHE A 149 7.58 3.30 -12.08
CA PHE A 149 6.23 2.77 -12.22
C PHE A 149 5.45 3.34 -13.42
N PHE A 150 5.72 4.59 -13.85
CA PHE A 150 5.14 5.10 -15.11
C PHE A 150 5.64 4.29 -16.29
N SER A 151 6.94 3.98 -16.32
CA SER A 151 7.52 3.17 -17.39
C SER A 151 6.92 1.76 -17.42
N LEU A 152 6.63 1.16 -16.26
CA LEU A 152 5.91 -0.12 -16.21
C LEU A 152 4.49 0.01 -16.75
N ALA A 153 3.73 1.01 -16.29
CA ALA A 153 2.37 1.28 -16.74
C ALA A 153 2.29 1.54 -18.25
N GLU A 154 3.26 2.27 -18.82
CA GLU A 154 3.37 2.58 -20.25
C GLU A 154 3.82 1.38 -21.10
N SER A 155 4.62 0.48 -20.54
CA SER A 155 5.10 -0.72 -21.25
C SER A 155 4.07 -1.85 -21.30
N TYR A 156 3.14 -1.91 -20.33
CA TYR A 156 2.18 -3.01 -20.27
C TYR A 156 0.98 -2.80 -21.19
N ILE A 157 0.59 -3.87 -21.90
CA ILE A 157 -0.62 -3.90 -22.72
C ILE A 157 -1.69 -4.77 -22.03
N PRO A 158 -2.79 -4.16 -21.54
CA PRO A 158 -3.87 -4.86 -20.84
C PRO A 158 -4.49 -5.97 -21.67
N LEU A 159 -4.92 -7.05 -21.02
CA LEU A 159 -5.61 -8.19 -21.66
C LEU A 159 -6.78 -7.77 -22.54
N SER A 160 -7.38 -6.65 -22.20
CA SER A 160 -8.61 -6.14 -22.75
C SER A 160 -8.40 -5.13 -23.90
N PHE A 161 -7.14 -4.86 -24.25
CA PHE A 161 -6.78 -3.99 -25.37
C PHE A 161 -7.20 -4.60 -26.72
N GLU A 162 -7.99 -3.86 -27.50
CA GLU A 162 -8.42 -4.27 -28.83
C GLU A 162 -7.21 -4.44 -29.76
N GLY A 163 -7.06 -5.63 -30.35
CA GLY A 163 -5.91 -5.96 -31.20
C GLY A 163 -4.68 -6.48 -30.45
N ARG A 164 -4.76 -6.71 -29.13
CA ARG A 164 -3.65 -7.30 -28.34
C ARG A 164 -3.11 -8.59 -28.92
N ASP A 165 -3.97 -9.46 -29.44
CA ASP A 165 -3.58 -10.75 -30.02
C ASP A 165 -2.75 -10.61 -31.30
N GLU A 166 -2.77 -9.43 -31.94
CA GLU A 166 -1.99 -9.11 -33.14
C GLU A 166 -0.65 -8.45 -32.79
N ILE A 167 -0.44 -8.10 -31.52
CA ILE A 167 0.79 -7.47 -31.06
C ILE A 167 1.87 -8.54 -30.89
N THR A 168 2.97 -8.35 -31.62
CA THR A 168 4.21 -9.05 -31.34
C THR A 168 5.02 -8.19 -30.37
N PRO A 169 5.45 -8.71 -29.20
CA PRO A 169 6.27 -7.94 -28.29
C PRO A 169 7.61 -7.62 -28.95
N GLU A 170 7.76 -6.41 -29.49
CA GLU A 170 9.06 -5.80 -29.67
C GLU A 170 9.53 -5.25 -28.32
N ASP A 171 10.85 -5.05 -28.14
CA ASP A 171 11.58 -4.87 -26.86
C ASP A 171 11.00 -3.85 -25.83
N ASN A 172 9.95 -3.10 -26.17
CA ASN A 172 9.37 -2.03 -25.35
C ASN A 172 7.98 -2.34 -24.77
N TYR A 173 7.32 -3.42 -25.17
CA TYR A 173 5.98 -3.76 -24.67
C TYR A 173 5.95 -5.12 -23.98
N GLU A 174 5.25 -5.20 -22.86
CA GLU A 174 5.04 -6.42 -22.09
C GLU A 174 3.56 -6.81 -22.12
N LEU A 175 3.30 -8.08 -22.43
CA LEU A 175 1.95 -8.65 -22.47
C LEU A 175 1.66 -9.45 -21.19
N ASP A 176 2.69 -9.92 -20.50
CA ASP A 176 2.58 -10.75 -19.29
C ASP A 176 2.46 -9.88 -18.04
N PHE A 177 1.29 -9.91 -17.42
CA PHE A 177 1.02 -9.12 -16.21
C PHE A 177 1.88 -9.57 -15.03
N GLU A 178 2.20 -10.86 -14.89
CA GLU A 178 3.00 -11.33 -13.76
C GLU A 178 4.43 -10.78 -13.83
N LYS A 179 5.00 -10.62 -15.03
CA LYS A 179 6.31 -9.95 -15.18
C LYS A 179 6.26 -8.47 -14.81
N ILE A 180 5.15 -7.79 -15.08
CA ILE A 180 4.94 -6.40 -14.65
C ILE A 180 4.84 -6.32 -13.14
N ARG A 181 4.06 -7.22 -12.52
CA ARG A 181 3.91 -7.32 -11.07
C ARG A 181 5.24 -7.64 -10.38
N GLU A 182 6.06 -8.54 -10.92
CA GLU A 182 7.40 -8.84 -10.40
C GLU A 182 8.34 -7.62 -10.45
N LYS A 183 8.36 -6.90 -11.58
CA LYS A 183 9.17 -5.67 -11.72
C LYS A 183 8.70 -4.58 -10.76
N ALA A 184 7.39 -4.40 -10.62
CA ALA A 184 6.79 -3.48 -9.68
C ALA A 184 7.16 -3.80 -8.22
N GLY A 185 7.11 -5.08 -7.85
CA GLY A 185 7.57 -5.55 -6.55
C GLY A 185 9.05 -5.25 -6.30
N THR A 186 9.88 -5.34 -7.34
CA THR A 186 11.31 -4.99 -7.27
C THR A 186 11.52 -3.50 -7.02
N ILE A 187 10.87 -2.63 -7.83
CA ILE A 187 10.95 -1.16 -7.65
C ILE A 187 10.47 -0.76 -6.26
N LEU A 188 9.40 -1.39 -5.78
CA LEU A 188 8.90 -1.15 -4.44
C LEU A 188 9.91 -1.56 -3.35
N GLY A 189 10.56 -2.70 -3.50
CA GLY A 189 11.61 -3.15 -2.57
C GLY A 189 12.77 -2.16 -2.50
N GLU A 190 13.18 -1.63 -3.65
CA GLU A 190 14.21 -0.60 -3.72
C GLU A 190 13.74 0.74 -3.11
N LEU A 191 12.48 1.14 -3.31
CA LEU A 191 11.91 2.32 -2.64
C LEU A 191 11.93 2.16 -1.12
N GLU A 192 11.57 1.00 -0.60
CA GLU A 192 11.66 0.68 0.82
C GLU A 192 13.09 0.78 1.33
N GLU A 193 14.06 0.20 0.63
CA GLU A 193 15.48 0.27 1.03
C GLU A 193 16.01 1.71 1.05
N ILE A 194 15.61 2.55 0.08
CA ILE A 194 16.04 3.94 0.01
C ILE A 194 15.38 4.80 1.11
N THR A 195 14.22 4.36 1.62
CA THR A 195 13.42 5.06 2.63
C THR A 195 13.63 4.52 4.06
N LEU A 196 14.45 3.48 4.26
CA LEU A 196 14.87 2.97 5.58
C LEU A 196 16.19 3.58 6.04
#